data_AF-A0A0C3ASV2-F1
#
_entry.id   AF-A0A0C3ASV2-F1
#
_cell.length_a   1.000
_cell.length_b   1.000
_cell.length_c   1.000
_cell.angle_alpha   90.00
_cell.angle_beta   90.00
_cell.angle_gamma   90.00
#
_symmetry.space_group_name_H-M   'P 1'
#
loop_
_entity.id
_entity.type
_entity.pdbx_description
1 polymer ?
#
loop_
_entity_poly.entity_id
_entity_poly.type
_entity_poly.pdbx_seq_one_letter_code
_entity_poly.pdbx_strand_id
1 'polypeptide(L)'
;MAMHAYGHEWACQLVYNPRLVAGLGLSDGEGTECLWSRLIKLIGIECSSSGKQQHHIWLIDHQAAAIGTEMHTDLGDWIKQRLCHGVQEQGRLAQDQIEEYGIDVEELKSQWASQKESQLSIQSHALAQLKKELNTMLALQADVDITEKAIQTTKNAIEKESAAPDTLSALANLERTHDHLITKVKVLYASLNIQTKFPELDGIGLDFI
;
A
#
# COMPACT_ATOMS: atom_id res chain seq x y z
N MET A 1 -0.40 14.83 13.99
CA MET A 1 -1.08 13.64 13.44
C MET A 1 -1.51 14.01 12.04
N ALA A 2 -0.64 13.76 11.05
CA ALA A 2 -0.93 14.12 9.66
C ALA A 2 -1.97 13.12 9.12
N MET A 3 -3.12 13.63 8.72
CA MET A 3 -4.18 12.85 8.08
C MET A 3 -3.83 12.73 6.60
N HIS A 4 -2.68 12.11 6.29
CA HIS A 4 -2.25 11.90 4.91
C HIS A 4 -3.17 10.86 4.26
N ALA A 5 -4.23 11.33 3.61
CA ALA A 5 -5.14 10.47 2.88
C ALA A 5 -4.41 9.63 1.80
N TYR A 6 -3.22 10.04 1.34
CA TYR A 6 -2.46 9.35 0.29
C TYR A 6 -1.23 8.58 0.79
N GLY A 7 -0.82 8.76 2.04
CA GLY A 7 0.37 8.10 2.61
C GLY A 7 0.09 6.70 3.18
N HIS A 8 -1.17 6.33 3.30
CA HIS A 8 -1.61 5.08 3.92
C HIS A 8 -2.18 4.10 2.89
N GLU A 9 -2.22 2.82 3.29
CA GLU A 9 -2.87 1.75 2.53
C GLU A 9 -4.30 2.13 2.13
N TRP A 10 -4.73 1.65 0.96
CA TRP A 10 -6.02 1.98 0.37
C TRP A 10 -7.20 1.79 1.33
N ALA A 11 -7.19 0.74 2.15
CA ALA A 11 -8.22 0.49 3.17
C ALA A 11 -8.33 1.63 4.20
N CYS A 12 -7.20 2.20 4.64
CA CYS A 12 -7.20 3.36 5.52
C CYS A 12 -7.74 4.60 4.81
N GLN A 13 -7.48 4.77 3.52
CA GLN A 13 -8.02 5.88 2.74
C GLN A 13 -9.55 5.80 2.69
N LEU A 14 -10.12 4.61 2.46
CA LEU A 14 -11.57 4.42 2.45
C LEU A 14 -12.26 4.85 3.75
N VAL A 15 -11.60 4.65 4.90
CA VAL A 15 -12.17 4.95 6.23
C VAL A 15 -11.94 6.41 6.64
N TYR A 16 -10.75 6.94 6.39
CA TYR A 16 -10.31 8.20 6.98
C TYR A 16 -10.20 9.35 5.98
N ASN A 17 -10.30 9.11 4.68
CA ASN A 17 -10.22 10.20 3.71
C ASN A 17 -11.45 11.12 3.84
N PRO A 18 -11.27 12.41 4.18
CA PRO A 18 -12.38 13.33 4.37
C PRO A 18 -13.27 13.49 3.13
N ARG A 19 -12.74 13.24 1.93
CA ARG A 19 -13.50 13.27 0.67
C ARG A 19 -14.40 12.05 0.47
N LEU A 20 -14.09 10.92 1.13
CA LEU A 20 -14.86 9.68 1.03
C LEU A 20 -15.88 9.53 2.17
N VAL A 21 -15.69 10.29 3.27
CA VAL A 21 -16.57 10.28 4.44
C VAL A 21 -17.64 11.35 4.30
N ALA A 22 -18.90 10.92 4.34
CA ALA A 22 -20.04 11.83 4.32
C ALA A 22 -20.01 12.79 5.53
N GLY A 23 -20.24 14.08 5.29
CA GLY A 23 -20.40 15.09 6.34
C GLY A 23 -19.13 15.84 6.74
N LEU A 24 -17.93 15.41 6.32
CA LEU A 24 -16.67 16.15 6.57
C LEU A 24 -16.43 17.31 5.59
N GLY A 25 -17.40 17.57 4.71
CA GLY A 25 -17.35 18.65 3.73
C GLY A 25 -16.31 18.39 2.63
N LEU A 26 -16.08 19.38 1.78
CA LEU A 26 -15.13 19.28 0.66
C LEU A 26 -13.66 19.30 1.10
N SER A 27 -13.35 19.19 2.39
CA SER A 27 -11.98 19.25 2.90
C SER A 27 -11.15 18.12 2.31
N ASP A 28 -9.92 18.41 1.91
CA ASP A 28 -8.92 17.44 1.46
C ASP A 28 -8.03 16.93 2.60
N GLY A 29 -8.25 17.44 3.82
CA GLY A 29 -7.40 17.14 4.97
C GLY A 29 -6.10 17.93 4.99
N GLU A 30 -5.83 18.81 4.01
CA GLU A 30 -4.58 19.57 3.93
C GLU A 30 -4.53 20.75 4.89
N GLY A 31 -5.67 21.16 5.49
CA GLY A 31 -5.72 22.35 6.35
C GLY A 31 -4.69 22.34 7.49
N THR A 32 -4.42 21.17 8.08
CA THR A 32 -3.39 21.01 9.10
C THR A 32 -1.97 21.14 8.52
N GLU A 33 -1.72 20.64 7.31
CA GLU A 33 -0.44 20.77 6.62
C GLU A 33 -0.20 22.21 6.15
N CYS A 34 -1.22 22.89 5.63
CA CYS A 34 -1.15 24.31 5.31
C CYS A 34 -0.80 25.16 6.54
N LEU A 35 -1.48 24.92 7.67
CA LEU A 35 -1.17 25.60 8.92
C LEU A 35 0.27 25.28 9.38
N TRP A 36 0.66 24.01 9.34
CA TRP A 36 2.00 23.59 9.73
C TRP A 36 3.09 24.26 8.87
N SER A 37 2.92 24.30 7.55
CA SER A 37 3.86 24.95 6.62
C SER A 37 4.10 26.44 6.95
N ARG A 38 3.05 27.14 7.40
CA ARG A 38 3.12 28.54 7.82
C ARG A 38 3.84 28.69 9.16
N LEU A 39 3.70 27.70 10.06
CA LEU A 39 4.33 27.67 11.38
C LEU A 39 5.80 27.21 11.35
N ILE A 40 6.23 26.40 10.37
CA ILE A 40 7.62 25.91 10.26
C ILE A 40 8.64 27.04 10.29
N LYS A 41 8.31 28.21 9.75
CA LYS A 41 9.20 29.38 9.74
C LYS A 41 9.59 29.85 11.15
N LEU A 42 8.79 29.54 12.17
CA LEU A 42 9.07 29.88 13.56
C LEU A 42 10.10 28.96 14.22
N ILE A 43 10.30 27.74 13.71
CA ILE A 43 11.19 26.73 14.32
C ILE A 43 12.63 27.27 14.45
N GLY A 44 13.14 27.95 13.42
CA GLY A 44 14.49 28.52 13.45
C GLY A 44 14.67 29.67 14.46
N ILE A 45 13.59 30.43 14.71
CA ILE A 45 13.58 31.55 15.67
C ILE A 45 13.59 30.99 17.10
N GLU A 46 12.77 29.97 17.35
CA GLU A 46 12.57 29.36 18.67
C GLU A 46 13.79 28.55 19.15
N CYS A 47 14.53 27.92 18.24
CA CYS A 47 15.77 27.20 18.59
C CYS A 47 16.89 28.12 19.12
N SER A 48 16.85 29.42 18.83
CA SER A 48 17.84 30.40 19.31
C SER A 48 17.48 31.02 20.65
N SER A 49 16.23 30.86 21.11
CA SER A 49 15.68 31.44 22.34
C SER A 49 15.41 30.37 23.40
N SER A 50 16.45 29.62 23.78
CA SER A 50 16.39 28.49 24.73
C SER A 50 16.03 28.84 26.19
N GLY A 51 15.65 30.09 26.49
CA GLY A 51 15.42 30.56 27.87
C GLY A 51 14.00 30.99 28.25
N LYS A 52 13.03 31.07 27.32
CA LYS A 52 11.69 31.63 27.63
C LYS A 52 10.56 30.88 26.93
N GLN A 53 10.12 29.77 27.51
CA GLN A 53 8.94 29.01 27.06
C GLN A 53 7.67 29.88 26.93
N GLN A 54 7.55 30.95 27.72
CA GLN A 54 6.47 31.93 27.62
C GLN A 54 6.51 32.75 26.33
N HIS A 55 7.70 33.08 25.83
CA HIS A 55 7.87 33.82 24.58
C HIS A 55 7.48 32.97 23.38
N HIS A 56 7.83 31.67 23.42
CA HIS A 56 7.45 30.70 22.39
C HIS A 56 5.93 30.56 22.26
N ILE A 57 5.24 30.37 23.39
CA ILE A 57 3.77 30.25 23.41
C ILE A 57 3.13 31.53 22.84
N TRP A 58 3.62 32.69 23.25
CA TRP A 58 3.13 33.97 22.75
C TRP A 58 3.34 34.15 21.24
N LEU A 59 4.51 33.73 20.72
CA LEU A 59 4.82 33.84 19.29
C LEU A 59 3.93 32.93 18.43
N ILE A 60 3.71 31.69 18.88
CA ILE A 60 2.78 30.75 18.23
C ILE A 60 1.37 31.32 18.24
N ASP A 61 0.90 31.78 19.40
CA ASP A 61 -0.46 32.30 19.55
C ASP A 61 -0.70 33.51 18.63
N HIS A 62 0.25 34.44 18.60
CA HIS A 62 0.17 35.60 17.72
C HIS A 62 0.18 35.21 16.24
N GLN A 63 1.05 34.28 15.83
CA GLN A 63 1.10 33.80 14.45
C GLN A 63 -0.18 33.04 14.08
N ALA A 64 -0.72 32.22 14.97
CA ALA A 64 -1.98 31.50 14.75
C ALA A 64 -3.16 32.47 14.61
N ALA A 65 -3.22 33.52 15.44
CA ALA A 65 -4.24 34.56 15.34
C ALA A 65 -4.14 35.35 14.01
N ALA A 66 -2.92 35.68 13.57
CA ALA A 66 -2.69 36.33 12.29
C ALA A 66 -3.13 35.46 11.11
N ILE A 67 -2.74 34.18 11.11
CA ILE A 67 -3.19 33.21 10.10
C ILE A 67 -4.71 33.07 10.12
N GLY A 68 -5.32 32.97 11.31
CA GLY A 68 -6.78 32.87 11.43
C GLY A 68 -7.49 34.08 10.85
N THR A 69 -6.95 35.28 11.05
CA THR A 69 -7.52 36.53 10.51
C THR A 69 -7.46 36.55 8.98
N GLU A 70 -6.31 36.18 8.39
CA GLU A 70 -6.13 36.05 6.94
C GLU A 70 -7.06 34.98 6.34
N MET A 71 -7.16 33.82 7.00
CA MET A 71 -8.08 32.77 6.57
C MET A 71 -9.53 33.22 6.62
N HIS A 72 -9.91 34.03 7.61
CA HIS A 72 -11.26 34.60 7.70
C HIS A 72 -11.55 35.63 6.61
N THR A 73 -10.58 36.48 6.25
CA THR A 73 -10.75 37.43 5.14
C THR A 73 -10.89 36.71 3.81
N ASP A 74 -10.11 35.65 3.60
CA ASP A 74 -10.06 34.91 2.34
C ASP A 74 -11.13 33.82 2.26
N LEU A 75 -11.87 33.56 3.34
CA LEU A 75 -12.84 32.47 3.44
C LEU A 75 -13.90 32.54 2.34
N GLY A 76 -14.39 33.74 2.02
CA GLY A 76 -15.42 33.93 0.99
C GLY A 76 -14.92 33.52 -0.40
N ASP A 77 -13.73 33.99 -0.78
CA ASP A 77 -13.09 33.65 -2.05
C ASP A 77 -12.72 32.17 -2.09
N TRP A 78 -12.24 31.60 -0.98
CA TRP A 78 -11.95 30.19 -0.86
C TRP A 78 -13.20 29.32 -1.08
N ILE A 79 -14.32 29.65 -0.43
CA ILE A 79 -15.59 28.92 -0.61
C ILE A 79 -16.04 29.03 -2.07
N LYS A 80 -15.97 30.23 -2.66
CA LYS A 80 -16.35 30.47 -4.05
C LYS A 80 -15.52 29.63 -5.03
N GLN A 81 -14.20 29.65 -4.88
CA GLN A 81 -13.30 28.86 -5.72
C GLN A 81 -13.58 27.36 -5.57
N ARG A 82 -13.80 26.89 -4.34
CA ARG A 82 -14.07 25.47 -4.09
C ARG A 82 -15.42 25.01 -4.64
N LEU A 83 -16.44 25.86 -4.61
CA LEU A 83 -17.73 25.57 -5.23
C LEU A 83 -17.63 25.54 -6.75
N CYS A 84 -17.01 26.56 -7.36
CA CYS A 84 -16.92 26.67 -8.82
C CYS A 84 -16.00 25.60 -9.41
N HIS A 85 -14.79 25.46 -8.89
CA HIS A 85 -13.80 24.54 -9.46
C HIS A 85 -13.89 23.13 -8.87
N GLY A 86 -14.11 23.02 -7.56
CA GLY A 86 -14.10 21.74 -6.86
C GLY A 86 -15.39 20.94 -7.01
N VAL A 87 -16.55 21.60 -7.07
CA VAL A 87 -17.85 20.93 -7.18
C VAL A 87 -18.40 21.02 -8.59
N GLN A 88 -18.55 22.22 -9.13
CA GLN A 88 -19.25 22.39 -10.42
C GLN A 88 -18.43 21.82 -11.58
N GLU A 89 -17.15 22.19 -11.71
CA GLU A 89 -16.33 21.69 -12.82
C GLU A 89 -16.04 20.19 -12.69
N GLN A 90 -15.68 19.71 -11.51
CA GLN A 90 -15.47 18.27 -11.30
C GLN A 90 -16.76 17.47 -11.48
N GLY A 91 -17.89 17.99 -11.00
CA GLY A 91 -19.20 17.37 -11.19
C GLY A 91 -19.59 17.30 -12.67
N ARG A 92 -19.31 18.36 -13.44
CA ARG A 92 -19.52 18.38 -14.89
C ARG A 92 -18.66 17.33 -15.60
N LEU A 93 -17.37 17.28 -15.29
CA LEU A 93 -16.46 16.28 -15.86
C LEU A 93 -16.87 14.85 -15.51
N ALA A 94 -17.28 14.60 -14.26
CA ALA A 94 -17.76 13.28 -13.85
C ALA A 94 -19.07 12.92 -14.55
N GLN A 95 -19.98 13.89 -14.74
CA GLN A 95 -21.23 13.68 -15.46
C GLN A 95 -20.98 13.37 -16.95
N ASP A 96 -20.10 14.14 -17.61
CA ASP A 96 -19.69 13.89 -19.01
C ASP A 96 -19.13 12.47 -19.16
N GLN A 97 -18.31 12.01 -18.21
CA GLN A 97 -17.78 10.64 -18.21
C GLN A 97 -18.87 9.58 -18.02
N ILE A 98 -19.79 9.77 -17.07
CA ILE A 98 -20.89 8.83 -16.83
C ILE A 98 -21.78 8.72 -18.08
N GLU A 99 -22.07 9.85 -18.73
CA GLU A 99 -22.84 9.89 -19.97
C GLU A 99 -22.12 9.21 -21.14
N GLU A 100 -20.79 9.33 -21.25
CA GLU A 100 -19.98 8.64 -22.25
C GLU A 100 -20.04 7.11 -22.11
N TYR A 101 -19.97 6.60 -20.87
CA TYR A 101 -20.04 5.16 -20.61
C TYR A 101 -21.48 4.60 -20.59
N GLY A 102 -22.48 5.47 -20.43
CA GLY A 102 -23.90 5.09 -20.43
C GLY A 102 -24.33 4.21 -19.24
N ILE A 103 -23.60 4.29 -18.12
CA ILE A 103 -23.88 3.50 -16.90
C ILE A 103 -24.81 4.31 -15.99
N ASP A 104 -25.84 3.65 -15.46
CA ASP A 104 -26.73 4.28 -14.50
C ASP A 104 -26.00 4.62 -13.19
N VAL A 105 -26.33 5.78 -12.62
CA VAL A 105 -25.68 6.29 -11.39
C VAL A 105 -25.99 5.40 -10.19
N GLU A 106 -27.17 4.77 -10.13
CA GLU A 106 -27.50 3.86 -9.02
C GLU A 106 -26.71 2.56 -9.10
N GLU A 107 -26.42 2.07 -10.30
CA GLU A 107 -25.52 0.93 -10.50
C GLU A 107 -24.09 1.27 -10.04
N LEU A 108 -23.56 2.44 -10.38
CA LEU A 108 -22.24 2.88 -9.91
C LEU A 108 -22.16 2.98 -8.38
N LYS A 109 -23.22 3.49 -7.73
CA LYS A 109 -23.31 3.53 -6.27
C LYS A 109 -23.32 2.13 -5.64
N SER A 110 -24.07 1.20 -6.24
CA SER A 110 -24.12 -0.21 -5.83
C SER A 110 -22.73 -0.85 -5.93
N GLN A 111 -22.07 -0.72 -7.08
CA GLN A 111 -20.73 -1.26 -7.30
C GLN A 111 -19.70 -0.65 -6.34
N TRP A 112 -19.76 0.66 -6.09
CA TRP A 112 -18.91 1.32 -5.10
C TRP A 112 -19.13 0.79 -3.68
N ALA A 113 -20.38 0.52 -3.29
CA ALA A 113 -20.69 -0.06 -1.99
C ALA A 113 -20.11 -1.48 -1.87
N SER A 114 -20.32 -2.33 -2.87
CA SER A 114 -19.75 -3.68 -2.91
C SER A 114 -18.21 -3.67 -2.88
N GLN A 115 -17.59 -2.75 -3.63
CA GLN A 115 -16.14 -2.60 -3.64
C GLN A 115 -15.60 -2.19 -2.27
N LYS A 116 -16.24 -1.23 -1.59
CA LYS A 116 -15.85 -0.85 -0.22
C LYS A 116 -15.97 -2.01 0.75
N GLU A 117 -17.06 -2.77 0.68
CA GLU A 117 -17.27 -3.93 1.55
C GLU A 117 -16.20 -5.01 1.34
N SER A 118 -15.88 -5.33 0.09
CA SER A 118 -14.84 -6.33 -0.21
C SER A 118 -13.44 -5.87 0.20
N GLN A 119 -13.14 -4.57 0.07
CA GLN A 119 -11.83 -4.00 0.38
C GLN A 119 -11.62 -3.76 1.88
N LEU A 120 -12.68 -3.41 2.61
CA LEU A 120 -12.66 -3.26 4.07
C LEU A 120 -12.82 -4.58 4.81
N SER A 121 -13.25 -5.65 4.13
CA SER A 121 -13.27 -6.99 4.68
C SER A 121 -11.86 -7.44 5.07
N ILE A 122 -11.76 -8.10 6.23
CA ILE A 122 -10.53 -8.67 6.80
C ILE A 122 -9.79 -9.59 5.81
N GLN A 123 -10.50 -10.12 4.80
CA GLN A 123 -9.92 -10.89 3.71
C GLN A 123 -8.90 -10.11 2.86
N SER A 124 -9.00 -8.79 2.70
CA SER A 124 -8.07 -8.02 1.86
C SER A 124 -6.64 -8.00 2.44
N HIS A 125 -6.52 -7.91 3.76
CA HIS A 125 -5.23 -8.01 4.46
C HIS A 125 -4.69 -9.45 4.42
N ALA A 126 -5.56 -10.45 4.56
CA ALA A 126 -5.20 -11.85 4.36
C ALA A 126 -4.73 -12.10 2.91
N LEU A 127 -5.34 -11.45 1.92
CA LEU A 127 -5.03 -11.56 0.49
C LEU A 127 -3.71 -10.86 0.13
N ALA A 128 -3.40 -9.71 0.75
CA ALA A 128 -2.10 -9.06 0.61
C ALA A 128 -0.97 -9.93 1.19
N GLN A 129 -1.20 -10.54 2.36
CA GLN A 129 -0.28 -11.49 2.95
C GLN A 129 -0.13 -12.73 2.07
N LEU A 130 -1.22 -13.31 1.56
CA LEU A 130 -1.21 -14.43 0.62
C LEU A 130 -0.45 -14.11 -0.68
N LYS A 131 -0.65 -12.91 -1.26
CA LYS A 131 0.12 -12.47 -2.44
C LYS A 131 1.62 -12.41 -2.15
N LYS A 132 2.01 -11.93 -0.97
CA LYS A 132 3.41 -11.90 -0.55
C LYS A 132 3.98 -13.30 -0.40
N GLU A 133 3.25 -14.21 0.25
CA GLU A 133 3.66 -15.61 0.41
C GLU A 133 3.68 -16.38 -0.93
N LEU A 134 2.81 -16.04 -1.89
CA LEU A 134 2.83 -16.62 -3.22
C LEU A 134 4.04 -16.12 -4.03
N ASN A 135 4.39 -14.85 -3.91
CA ASN A 135 5.57 -14.28 -4.58
C ASN A 135 6.88 -14.89 -4.02
N THR A 136 6.96 -15.14 -2.71
CA THR A 136 8.11 -15.85 -2.13
C THR A 136 8.18 -17.30 -2.59
N MET A 137 7.03 -17.96 -2.74
CA MET A 137 6.95 -19.31 -3.32
C MET A 137 7.47 -19.35 -4.76
N LEU A 138 7.01 -18.44 -5.62
CA LEU A 138 7.46 -18.37 -7.02
C LEU A 138 8.98 -18.13 -7.12
N ALA A 139 9.55 -17.30 -6.25
CA ALA A 139 10.99 -17.08 -6.18
C ALA A 139 11.74 -18.34 -5.73
N LEU A 140 11.26 -19.02 -4.67
CA LEU A 140 11.88 -20.26 -4.19
C LEU A 140 11.79 -21.40 -5.23
N GLN A 141 10.72 -21.48 -6.00
CA GLN A 141 10.58 -22.46 -7.08
C GLN A 141 11.59 -22.20 -8.20
N ALA A 142 11.79 -20.93 -8.58
CA ALA A 142 12.81 -20.57 -9.57
C ALA A 142 14.23 -20.94 -9.08
N ASP A 143 14.52 -20.74 -7.79
CA ASP A 143 15.80 -21.12 -7.19
C ASP A 143 16.00 -22.65 -7.15
N VAL A 144 14.94 -23.42 -6.87
CA VAL A 144 14.95 -24.89 -6.96
C VAL A 144 15.25 -25.33 -8.39
N ASP A 145 14.55 -24.78 -9.39
CA ASP A 145 14.75 -25.14 -10.79
C ASP A 145 16.18 -24.81 -11.29
N ILE A 146 16.76 -23.70 -10.81
CA ILE A 146 18.15 -23.31 -11.12
C ILE A 146 19.14 -24.29 -10.47
N THR A 147 18.96 -24.62 -9.19
CA THR A 147 19.85 -25.53 -8.47
C THR A 147 19.78 -26.95 -9.02
N GLU A 148 18.60 -27.45 -9.40
CA GLU A 148 18.42 -28.76 -10.05
C GLU A 148 19.14 -28.81 -11.41
N LYS A 149 18.99 -27.76 -12.25
CA LYS A 149 19.73 -27.65 -13.52
C LYS A 149 21.25 -27.63 -13.30
N ALA A 150 21.72 -26.96 -12.26
CA ALA A 150 23.14 -26.92 -11.91
C ALA A 150 23.65 -28.29 -11.42
N ILE A 151 22.88 -29.02 -10.61
CA ILE A 151 23.19 -30.39 -10.18
C ILE A 151 23.27 -31.31 -11.40
N GLN A 152 22.29 -31.27 -12.30
CA GLN A 152 22.27 -32.12 -13.49
C GLN A 152 23.44 -31.82 -14.43
N THR A 153 23.77 -30.55 -14.63
CA THR A 153 24.92 -30.14 -15.47
C THR A 153 26.23 -30.61 -14.86
N THR A 154 26.37 -30.51 -13.54
CA THR A 154 27.58 -30.96 -12.82
C THR A 154 27.70 -32.48 -12.83
N LYS A 155 26.60 -33.23 -12.64
CA LYS A 155 26.55 -34.69 -12.77
C LYS A 155 26.96 -35.16 -14.17
N ASN A 156 26.41 -34.53 -15.21
CA ASN A 156 26.74 -34.84 -16.60
C ASN A 156 28.21 -34.53 -16.95
N ALA A 157 28.85 -33.56 -16.29
CA ALA A 157 30.27 -33.25 -16.45
C ALA A 157 31.17 -34.26 -15.73
N ILE A 158 30.78 -34.66 -14.51
CA ILE A 158 31.47 -35.68 -13.70
C ILE A 158 31.42 -37.07 -14.36
N GLU A 159 30.34 -37.43 -15.05
CA GLU A 159 30.28 -38.68 -15.82
C GLU A 159 31.23 -38.70 -17.03
N LYS A 160 31.64 -37.53 -17.54
CA LYS A 160 32.53 -37.40 -18.71
C LYS A 160 34.01 -37.26 -18.35
N GLU A 161 34.33 -36.68 -17.20
CA GLU A 161 35.70 -36.50 -16.70
C GLU A 161 35.79 -37.03 -15.26
N SER A 162 36.66 -38.03 -15.03
CA SER A 162 36.90 -38.61 -13.69
C SER A 162 37.18 -37.52 -12.65
N ALA A 163 36.24 -37.33 -11.72
CA ALA A 163 36.15 -36.13 -10.89
C ALA A 163 37.14 -36.05 -9.73
N ALA A 164 37.60 -34.82 -9.44
CA ALA A 164 38.43 -34.49 -8.28
C ALA A 164 37.62 -34.48 -6.98
N PRO A 165 38.20 -34.85 -5.82
CA PRO A 165 37.48 -34.94 -4.54
C PRO A 165 36.80 -33.63 -4.12
N ASP A 166 37.38 -32.48 -4.46
CA ASP A 166 36.80 -31.16 -4.19
C ASP A 166 35.49 -30.93 -4.95
N THR A 167 35.38 -31.40 -6.20
CA THR A 167 34.16 -31.29 -7.02
C THR A 167 33.02 -32.16 -6.48
N LEU A 168 33.33 -33.32 -5.89
CA LEU A 168 32.34 -34.17 -5.21
C LEU A 168 31.83 -33.53 -3.92
N SER A 169 32.70 -32.83 -3.17
CA SER A 169 32.28 -32.10 -1.98
C SER A 169 31.37 -30.91 -2.30
N ALA A 170 31.64 -30.20 -3.40
CA ALA A 170 30.82 -29.09 -3.87
C ALA A 170 29.44 -29.57 -4.36
N LEU A 171 29.38 -30.71 -5.06
CA LEU A 171 28.12 -31.35 -5.45
C LEU A 171 27.28 -31.74 -4.22
N ALA A 172 27.89 -32.38 -3.22
CA ALA A 172 27.19 -32.77 -1.99
C ALA A 172 26.66 -31.58 -1.19
N ASN A 173 27.31 -30.42 -1.29
CA ASN A 173 26.81 -29.18 -0.69
C ASN A 173 25.61 -28.62 -1.47
N LEU A 174 25.66 -28.67 -2.81
CA LEU A 174 24.58 -28.21 -3.69
C LEU A 174 23.32 -29.09 -3.54
N GLU A 175 23.48 -30.40 -3.44
CA GLU A 175 22.38 -31.35 -3.16
C GLU A 175 21.74 -31.07 -1.80
N ARG A 176 22.53 -30.79 -0.75
CA ARG A 176 21.99 -30.39 0.56
C ARG A 176 21.20 -29.09 0.51
N THR A 177 21.67 -28.10 -0.26
CA THR A 177 20.93 -26.84 -0.41
C THR A 177 19.63 -27.04 -1.17
N HIS A 178 19.62 -27.91 -2.18
CA HIS A 178 18.43 -28.27 -2.94
C HIS A 178 17.39 -28.97 -2.06
N ASP A 179 17.79 -29.97 -1.27
CA ASP A 179 16.90 -30.68 -0.33
C ASP A 179 16.32 -29.74 0.73
N HIS A 180 17.13 -28.77 1.19
CA HIS A 180 16.69 -27.75 2.14
C HIS A 180 15.65 -26.81 1.53
N LEU A 181 15.83 -26.38 0.28
CA LEU A 181 14.87 -25.53 -0.45
C LEU A 181 13.56 -26.27 -0.70
N ILE A 182 13.61 -27.53 -1.16
CA ILE A 182 12.40 -28.37 -1.33
C ILE A 182 11.64 -28.51 -0.02
N THR A 183 12.34 -28.74 1.08
CA THR A 183 11.70 -28.87 2.41
C THR A 183 11.02 -27.56 2.81
N LYS A 184 11.65 -26.41 2.57
CA LYS A 184 11.05 -25.09 2.81
C LYS A 184 9.80 -24.84 1.96
N VAL A 185 9.84 -25.16 0.67
CA VAL A 185 8.67 -25.04 -0.22
C VAL A 185 7.51 -25.92 0.27
N LYS A 186 7.78 -27.18 0.65
CA LYS A 186 6.76 -28.08 1.21
C LYS A 186 6.15 -27.59 2.52
N VAL A 187 6.96 -27.02 3.42
CA VAL A 187 6.48 -26.45 4.68
C VAL A 187 5.61 -25.22 4.44
N LEU A 188 6.01 -24.34 3.51
CA LEU A 188 5.20 -23.19 3.10
C LEU A 188 3.90 -23.62 2.43
N TYR A 189 3.92 -24.68 1.63
CA TYR A 189 2.72 -25.25 1.01
C TYR A 189 1.72 -25.75 2.07
N ALA A 190 2.21 -26.47 3.08
CA ALA A 190 1.38 -26.95 4.18
C ALA A 190 0.84 -25.83 5.07
N SER A 191 1.60 -24.74 5.27
CA SER A 191 1.18 -23.60 6.10
C SER A 191 0.18 -22.67 5.38
N LEU A 192 0.24 -22.59 4.06
CA LEU A 192 -0.68 -21.78 3.24
C LEU A 192 -2.11 -22.35 3.24
N ASN A 193 -2.28 -23.65 3.52
CA ASN A 193 -3.56 -24.36 3.70
C ASN A 193 -4.72 -23.79 2.86
N ILE A 194 -4.45 -23.61 1.56
CA ILE A 194 -5.26 -22.85 0.61
C ILE A 194 -6.69 -23.39 0.54
N GLN A 195 -6.85 -24.70 0.72
CA GLN A 195 -8.13 -25.42 0.75
C GLN A 195 -9.06 -24.98 1.89
N THR A 196 -8.53 -24.58 3.04
CA THR A 196 -9.36 -24.12 4.18
C THR A 196 -9.73 -22.64 4.12
N LYS A 197 -8.95 -21.81 3.41
CA LYS A 197 -9.20 -20.37 3.29
C LYS A 197 -9.96 -19.98 2.03
N PHE A 198 -9.96 -20.82 0.99
CA PHE A 198 -10.66 -20.59 -0.27
C PHE A 198 -11.39 -21.87 -0.72
N PRO A 199 -12.64 -22.09 -0.28
CA PRO A 199 -13.42 -23.27 -0.68
C PRO A 199 -13.74 -23.30 -2.19
N GLU A 200 -13.55 -22.19 -2.91
CA GLU A 200 -13.70 -22.08 -4.37
C GLU A 200 -12.59 -22.79 -5.15
N LEU A 201 -11.46 -23.11 -4.50
CA LEU A 201 -10.34 -23.87 -5.08
C LEU A 201 -10.41 -25.37 -4.75
N ASP A 202 -11.45 -25.80 -4.05
CA ASP A 202 -11.65 -27.19 -3.64
C ASP A 202 -12.09 -28.03 -4.85
N GLY A 203 -11.09 -28.62 -5.52
CA GLY A 203 -11.30 -29.41 -6.74
C GLY A 203 -10.31 -29.15 -7.87
N ILE A 204 -9.46 -28.12 -7.77
CA ILE A 204 -8.33 -27.97 -8.70
C ILE A 204 -7.23 -28.92 -8.23
N GLY A 205 -7.17 -30.09 -8.87
CA GLY A 205 -6.08 -31.04 -8.67
C GLY A 205 -4.74 -30.35 -8.85
N LEU A 206 -3.85 -30.54 -7.88
CA LEU A 206 -2.48 -30.02 -7.86
C LEU A 206 -1.56 -30.77 -8.85
N ASP A 207 -2.11 -31.17 -9.98
CA ASP A 207 -1.39 -31.82 -11.08
C ASP A 207 -0.85 -30.80 -12.10
N PHE A 208 -0.93 -29.51 -11.78
CA PHE A 208 -0.18 -28.47 -12.49
C PHE A 208 0.87 -27.88 -11.55
N ILE A 209 2.02 -28.54 -11.51
CA ILE A 209 3.41 -28.04 -11.68
C ILE A 209 4.33 -29.26 -11.68
#